data_AF-A0A0F9DUS8-F1
#
_entry.id   AF-A0A0F9DUS8-F1
#
_cell.length_a   1.000
_cell.length_b   1.000
_cell.length_c   1.000
_cell.angle_alpha   90.00
_cell.angle_beta   90.00
_cell.angle_gamma   90.00
#
_symmetry.space_group_name_H-M   'P 1'
#
loop_
_entity.id
_entity.type
_entity.pdbx_description
1 polymer ?
#
loop_
_entity_poly.entity_id
_entity_poly.type
_entity_poly.pdbx_seq_one_letter_code
_entity_poly.pdbx_strand_id
1 'polypeptide(L)'
;TFAIGFPGLGANVGGALAAGIGFSVTMLALLRLRFAWRHLAILSGILIIVSAMVFLSDRIFGLQSHAGKVGALIAKGDLGHILLIFKRKLVANYRLIKYSAWTKVLISILIVAPIMFVKPAGGLERIRDKKPNVWAAVIGITAGSSAALLLNDSGVIAASTSMLYAVVFVLFGLIVDKKEIMSSKIKS
;
A
#
# COMPACT_ATOMS: atom_id res chain seq x y z
N THR A 1 12.36 2.78 -0.03
CA THR A 1 12.25 1.68 0.96
C THR A 1 13.28 1.82 2.07
N PHE A 2 14.57 2.03 1.76
CA PHE A 2 15.63 2.22 2.76
C PHE A 2 15.42 3.44 3.69
N ALA A 3 14.92 4.56 3.17
CA ALA A 3 14.68 5.78 3.97
C ALA A 3 13.59 5.64 5.05
N ILE A 4 12.67 4.68 4.91
CA ILE A 4 11.55 4.46 5.86
C ILE A 4 11.94 3.44 6.95
N GLY A 5 12.98 2.63 6.71
CA GLY A 5 13.43 1.58 7.63
C GLY A 5 14.51 2.01 8.62
N PHE A 6 14.99 3.25 8.57
CA PHE A 6 16.08 3.71 9.45
C PHE A 6 15.55 4.02 10.88
N PRO A 7 16.13 3.42 11.95
CA PRO A 7 15.61 3.54 13.32
C PRO A 7 15.55 4.99 13.86
N GLY A 8 16.41 5.88 13.37
CA GLY A 8 16.45 7.29 13.78
C GLY A 8 15.33 8.18 13.22
N LEU A 9 14.51 7.70 12.28
CA LEU A 9 13.49 8.49 11.58
C LEU A 9 12.04 8.03 11.87
N GLY A 10 11.84 7.16 12.86
CA GLY A 10 10.52 6.58 13.15
C GLY A 10 10.19 5.44 12.19
N ALA A 11 10.95 4.35 12.27
CA ALA A 11 10.85 3.20 11.37
C ALA A 11 9.44 2.59 11.34
N ASN A 12 8.67 2.89 10.29
CA ASN A 12 7.38 2.26 10.03
C ASN A 12 7.60 1.04 9.12
N VAL A 13 7.97 -0.07 9.73
CA VAL A 13 8.21 -1.36 9.05
C VAL A 13 7.04 -1.71 8.14
N GLY A 14 5.81 -1.51 8.61
CA GLY A 14 4.60 -1.73 7.82
C GLY A 14 4.53 -0.86 6.56
N GLY A 15 4.93 0.41 6.65
CA GLY A 15 5.04 1.33 5.51
C GLY A 15 6.15 0.94 4.53
N ALA A 16 7.31 0.50 5.02
CA ALA A 16 8.39 0.02 4.18
C ALA A 16 7.99 -1.25 3.40
N LEU A 17 7.32 -2.19 4.08
CA LEU A 17 6.79 -3.41 3.46
C LEU A 17 5.71 -3.09 2.41
N ALA A 18 4.78 -2.19 2.74
CA ALA A 18 3.75 -1.75 1.81
C ALA A 18 4.34 -1.09 0.54
N ALA A 19 5.35 -0.24 0.71
CA ALA A 19 6.08 0.37 -0.41
C ALA A 19 6.82 -0.68 -1.25
N GLY A 20 7.43 -1.67 -0.61
CA GLY A 20 8.07 -2.81 -1.29
C GLY A 20 7.09 -3.60 -2.15
N ILE A 21 5.95 -3.98 -1.58
CA ILE A 21 4.88 -4.70 -2.30
C ILE A 21 4.38 -3.87 -3.49
N GLY A 22 4.04 -2.59 -3.27
CA GLY A 22 3.56 -1.72 -4.33
C GLY A 22 4.58 -1.57 -5.46
N PHE A 23 5.86 -1.39 -5.13
CA PHE A 23 6.93 -1.29 -6.11
C PHE A 23 7.11 -2.59 -6.90
N SER A 24 7.15 -3.74 -6.24
CA SER A 24 7.29 -5.04 -6.93
C SER A 24 6.12 -5.33 -7.86
N VAL A 25 4.89 -5.08 -7.42
CA VAL A 25 3.69 -5.24 -8.25
C VAL A 25 3.73 -4.29 -9.45
N THR A 26 4.13 -3.03 -9.25
CA THR A 26 4.30 -2.05 -10.35
C THR A 26 5.32 -2.55 -11.36
N MET A 27 6.47 -3.04 -10.89
CA MET A 27 7.56 -3.51 -11.74
C MET A 27 7.14 -4.74 -12.56
N LEU A 28 6.46 -5.70 -11.94
CA LEU A 28 5.92 -6.86 -12.64
C LEU A 28 4.90 -6.46 -13.71
N ALA A 29 4.02 -5.51 -13.39
CA ALA A 29 3.02 -5.01 -14.32
C ALA A 29 3.66 -4.25 -15.51
N LEU A 30 4.69 -3.43 -15.26
CA LEU A 30 5.45 -2.73 -16.30
C LEU A 30 6.20 -3.70 -17.22
N LEU A 31 6.82 -4.73 -16.65
CA LEU A 31 7.55 -5.76 -17.40
C LEU A 31 6.61 -6.78 -18.06
N ARG A 32 5.28 -6.65 -17.88
CA ARG A 32 4.25 -7.58 -18.40
C ARG A 32 4.51 -9.04 -18.03
N LEU A 33 5.19 -9.27 -16.91
CA LEU A 33 5.46 -10.62 -16.43
C LEU A 33 4.17 -11.19 -15.84
N ARG A 34 3.89 -12.46 -16.16
CA ARG A 34 2.76 -13.16 -15.55
C ARG A 34 3.00 -13.26 -14.05
N PHE A 35 1.99 -12.94 -13.25
CA PHE A 35 1.99 -13.14 -11.80
C PHE A 35 2.15 -14.64 -11.49
N ALA A 36 3.40 -15.10 -11.40
CA ALA A 36 3.69 -16.43 -10.91
C ALA A 36 3.68 -16.39 -9.38
N TRP A 37 3.09 -17.41 -8.77
CA TRP A 37 3.12 -17.69 -7.31
C TRP A 37 4.54 -17.62 -6.72
N ARG A 38 5.59 -17.85 -7.54
CA ARG A 38 6.99 -17.64 -7.17
C ARG A 38 7.31 -16.19 -6.77
N HIS A 39 6.72 -15.20 -7.43
CA HIS A 39 6.93 -13.78 -7.07
C HIS A 39 6.24 -13.42 -5.77
N LEU A 40 5.07 -14.00 -5.50
CA LEU A 40 4.41 -13.90 -4.19
C LEU A 40 5.25 -14.55 -3.08
N ALA A 41 5.85 -15.71 -3.36
CA ALA A 41 6.74 -16.41 -2.43
C ALA A 41 8.04 -15.62 -2.14
N ILE A 42 8.63 -14.99 -3.16
CA ILE A 42 9.81 -14.12 -3.00
C ILE A 42 9.44 -12.86 -2.21
N LEU A 43 8.30 -12.22 -2.53
CA LEU A 43 7.80 -11.07 -1.77
C LEU A 43 7.52 -11.43 -0.31
N SER A 44 6.89 -12.57 -0.04
CA SER A 44 6.68 -13.05 1.33
C SER A 44 7.99 -13.40 2.02
N GLY A 45 8.97 -13.96 1.29
CA GLY A 45 10.30 -14.26 1.80
C GLY A 45 11.05 -12.99 2.22
N ILE A 46 11.04 -11.96 1.36
CA ILE A 46 11.59 -10.64 1.69
C ILE A 46 10.84 -10.04 2.88
N LEU A 47 9.51 -10.20 2.96
CA LEU A 47 8.70 -9.74 4.09
C LEU A 47 9.14 -10.37 5.42
N ILE A 48 9.38 -11.68 5.43
CA ILE A 48 9.83 -12.45 6.59
C ILE A 48 11.25 -12.03 6.97
N ILE A 49 12.15 -11.88 5.99
CA ILE A 49 13.55 -11.49 6.22
C ILE A 49 13.64 -10.07 6.78
N VAL A 50 12.91 -9.11 6.22
CA VAL A 50 12.88 -7.72 6.73
C VAL A 50 12.29 -7.67 8.13
N SER A 51 11.21 -8.41 8.39
CA SER A 51 10.61 -8.51 9.74
C SER A 51 11.58 -9.15 10.74
N ALA A 52 12.31 -10.19 10.33
CA ALA A 52 13.33 -10.85 11.14
C ALA A 52 14.54 -9.94 11.39
N MET A 53 14.98 -9.17 10.40
CA MET A 53 16.09 -8.22 10.54
C MET A 53 15.78 -7.10 11.52
N VAL A 54 14.57 -6.53 11.47
CA VAL A 54 14.12 -5.54 12.46
C VAL A 54 14.09 -6.16 13.86
N PHE A 55 13.59 -7.39 13.98
CA PHE A 55 13.53 -8.10 15.24
C PHE A 55 14.93 -8.41 15.82
N LEU A 56 15.88 -8.80 14.97
CA LEU A 56 17.27 -9.03 15.38
C LEU A 56 18.00 -7.73 15.72
N SER A 57 17.77 -6.64 14.97
CA SER A 57 18.39 -5.35 15.27
C SER A 57 17.98 -4.80 16.63
N ASP A 58 16.70 -4.97 17.00
CA ASP A 58 16.21 -4.60 18.34
C ASP A 58 16.90 -5.41 19.46
N ARG A 59 17.19 -6.69 19.19
CA ARG A 59 17.84 -7.58 20.15
C ARG A 59 19.33 -7.27 20.33
N ILE A 60 20.01 -6.84 19.27
CA ILE A 60 21.45 -6.58 19.27
C ILE A 60 21.79 -5.19 19.82
N PHE A 61 21.01 -4.17 19.48
CA PHE A 61 21.33 -2.78 19.85
C PHE A 61 20.71 -2.31 21.18
N GLY A 62 19.93 -3.15 21.87
CA GLY A 62 19.33 -2.81 23.17
C GLY A 62 18.34 -1.63 23.13
N LEU A 63 18.03 -1.11 21.94
CA LEU A 63 16.99 -0.13 21.70
C LEU A 63 15.66 -0.83 21.98
N GLN A 64 15.01 -0.52 23.11
CA GLN A 64 13.66 -0.98 23.41
C GLN A 64 12.66 -0.35 22.44
N SER A 65 12.69 -0.77 21.18
CA SER A 65 11.65 -0.44 20.22
C SER A 65 10.38 -1.23 20.58
N HIS A 66 9.23 -0.69 20.17
CA HIS A 66 7.94 -1.35 20.40
C HIS A 66 7.90 -2.76 19.79
N ALA A 67 8.66 -3.02 18.72
CA ALA A 67 8.76 -4.33 18.08
C ALA A 67 9.53 -5.36 18.92
N GLY A 68 10.62 -4.96 19.60
CA GLY A 68 11.37 -5.82 20.54
C GLY A 68 10.55 -6.25 21.75
N LYS A 69 9.67 -5.39 22.27
CA LYS A 69 8.71 -5.76 23.34
C LYS A 69 7.68 -6.78 22.86
N VAL A 70 7.17 -6.62 21.64
CA VAL A 70 6.18 -7.53 21.06
C VAL A 70 6.78 -8.90 20.78
N GLY A 71 7.99 -9.00 20.22
CA GLY A 71 8.58 -10.31 19.96
C GLY A 71 9.16 -11.02 21.19
N ALA A 72 9.53 -10.30 22.26
CA ALA A 72 9.81 -10.92 23.56
C ALA A 72 8.54 -11.52 24.21
N LEU A 73 7.36 -10.95 23.94
CA LEU A 73 6.07 -11.49 24.37
C LEU A 73 5.61 -12.67 23.50
N ILE A 74 5.86 -12.63 22.18
CA ILE A 74 5.60 -13.76 21.26
C ILE A 74 6.45 -14.98 21.63
N ALA A 75 7.72 -14.78 22.01
CA ALA A 75 8.58 -15.86 22.48
C ALA A 75 8.10 -16.52 23.77
N LYS A 76 7.19 -15.87 24.53
CA LYS A 76 6.54 -16.42 25.73
C LYS A 76 5.19 -17.10 25.46
N GLY A 77 4.71 -17.12 24.21
CA GLY A 77 3.48 -17.84 23.81
C GLY A 77 2.16 -17.15 24.18
N ASP A 78 2.17 -15.86 24.55
CA ASP A 78 0.96 -15.14 24.98
C ASP A 78 0.15 -14.61 23.77
N LEU A 79 -0.63 -15.51 23.15
CA LEU A 79 -1.59 -15.20 22.11
C LEU A 79 -2.63 -14.13 22.53
N GLY A 80 -2.88 -13.98 23.84
CA GLY A 80 -3.80 -12.97 24.38
C GLY A 80 -3.31 -11.55 24.16
N HIS A 81 -2.00 -11.31 24.26
CA HIS A 81 -1.40 -10.00 24.02
C HIS A 81 -1.45 -9.58 22.54
N ILE A 82 -1.31 -10.53 21.60
CA ILE A 82 -1.45 -10.27 20.17
C ILE A 82 -2.87 -9.76 19.86
N LEU A 83 -3.88 -10.44 20.41
CA LEU A 83 -5.28 -10.04 20.29
C LEU A 83 -5.54 -8.66 20.93
N LEU A 84 -4.90 -8.35 22.05
CA LEU A 84 -5.01 -7.05 22.72
C LEU A 84 -4.43 -5.90 21.87
N ILE A 85 -3.26 -6.11 21.24
CA ILE A 85 -2.63 -5.14 20.34
C ILE A 85 -3.54 -4.91 19.12
N PHE A 86 -4.06 -5.98 18.53
CA PHE A 86 -5.00 -5.91 17.41
C PHE A 86 -6.27 -5.13 17.80
N LYS A 87 -6.82 -5.40 18.98
CA LYS A 87 -7.99 -4.69 19.53
C LYS A 87 -7.72 -3.20 19.76
N ARG A 88 -6.56 -2.81 20.30
CA ARG A 88 -6.19 -1.39 20.44
C ARG A 88 -6.06 -0.68 19.09
N LYS A 89 -5.44 -1.33 18.09
CA LYS A 89 -5.39 -0.80 16.71
C LYS A 89 -6.80 -0.58 16.13
N LEU A 90 -7.69 -1.57 16.29
CA LEU A 90 -9.07 -1.47 15.81
C LEU A 90 -9.84 -0.32 16.46
N VAL A 91 -9.73 -0.14 17.78
CA VAL A 91 -10.41 0.95 18.50
C VAL A 91 -9.89 2.32 18.07
N ALA A 92 -8.58 2.46 17.86
CA ALA A 92 -7.99 3.71 17.38
C ALA A 92 -8.48 4.07 15.96
N ASN A 93 -8.48 3.09 15.05
CA ASN A 93 -9.01 3.27 13.70
C ASN A 93 -10.50 3.62 13.74
N TYR A 94 -11.30 2.94 14.55
CA TYR A 94 -12.73 3.22 14.68
C TYR A 94 -13.01 4.65 15.17
N ARG A 95 -12.26 5.16 16.15
CA ARG A 95 -12.40 6.54 16.63
C ARG A 95 -12.10 7.57 15.54
N LEU A 96 -11.03 7.36 14.78
CA LEU A 96 -10.67 8.24 13.65
C LEU A 96 -11.80 8.29 12.61
N ILE A 97 -12.35 7.13 12.25
CA ILE A 97 -13.46 7.01 11.28
C ILE A 97 -14.73 7.71 11.79
N LYS A 98 -15.06 7.53 13.07
CA LYS A 98 -16.29 8.04 13.67
C LYS A 98 -16.29 9.58 13.77
N TYR A 99 -15.16 10.17 14.16
CA TYR A 99 -15.09 11.58 14.55
C TYR A 99 -14.46 12.52 13.52
N SER A 100 -13.77 12.02 12.48
CA SER A 100 -13.15 12.87 11.45
C SER A 100 -13.86 12.75 10.10
N ALA A 101 -14.46 13.85 9.64
CA ALA A 101 -15.04 13.95 8.30
C ALA A 101 -14.01 13.62 7.20
N TRP A 102 -12.75 14.02 7.39
CA TRP A 102 -11.65 13.73 6.47
C TRP A 102 -11.38 12.23 6.33
N THR A 103 -11.51 11.46 7.41
CA THR A 103 -11.32 10.00 7.35
C THR A 103 -12.42 9.31 6.55
N LYS A 104 -13.65 9.86 6.53
CA LYS A 104 -14.74 9.35 5.68
C LYS A 104 -14.45 9.56 4.20
N VAL A 105 -13.91 10.73 3.81
CA VAL A 105 -13.48 11.01 2.43
C VAL A 105 -12.37 10.05 2.01
N LEU A 106 -11.35 9.89 2.87
CA LEU A 106 -10.24 8.97 2.64
C LEU A 106 -10.69 7.51 2.47
N ILE A 107 -11.62 7.03 3.30
CA ILE A 107 -12.21 5.69 3.16
C ILE A 107 -13.00 5.56 1.86
N SER A 108 -13.73 6.61 1.48
CA SER A 108 -14.48 6.62 0.21
C SER A 108 -13.53 6.39 -0.96
N ILE A 109 -12.36 7.04 -0.98
CA ILE A 109 -11.32 6.82 -1.98
C ILE A 109 -10.81 5.37 -1.93
N LEU A 110 -10.54 4.86 -0.73
CA LEU A 110 -10.03 3.51 -0.52
C LEU A 110 -11.00 2.41 -0.98
N ILE A 111 -12.31 2.66 -0.97
CA ILE A 111 -13.33 1.70 -1.40
C ILE A 111 -13.69 1.92 -2.88
N VAL A 112 -13.99 3.15 -3.27
CA VAL A 112 -14.55 3.45 -4.60
C VAL A 112 -13.49 3.27 -5.69
N ALA A 113 -12.25 3.70 -5.47
CA ALA A 113 -11.21 3.63 -6.50
C ALA A 113 -10.90 2.19 -6.93
N PRO A 114 -10.66 1.23 -6.00
CA PRO A 114 -10.47 -0.18 -6.39
C PRO A 114 -11.66 -0.77 -7.14
N ILE A 115 -12.90 -0.45 -6.75
CA ILE A 115 -14.12 -0.94 -7.43
C ILE A 115 -14.11 -0.49 -8.90
N MET A 116 -13.76 0.77 -9.16
CA MET A 116 -13.65 1.30 -10.52
C MET A 116 -12.56 0.57 -11.34
N PHE A 117 -11.49 0.13 -10.69
CA PHE A 117 -10.39 -0.56 -11.37
C PHE A 117 -10.67 -2.03 -11.70
N VAL A 118 -11.60 -2.69 -10.99
CA VAL A 118 -11.99 -4.09 -11.25
C VAL A 118 -12.75 -4.24 -12.57
N LYS A 119 -13.66 -3.32 -12.85
CA LYS A 119 -14.41 -3.25 -14.12
C LYS A 119 -14.32 -1.83 -14.69
N PRO A 120 -13.17 -1.48 -15.31
CA PRO A 120 -12.99 -0.16 -15.87
C PRO A 120 -13.95 0.02 -17.06
N ALA A 121 -14.59 1.19 -17.12
CA ALA A 121 -15.49 1.56 -18.21
C ALA A 121 -15.13 2.93 -18.77
N GLY A 122 -15.45 3.17 -20.04
CA GLY A 122 -15.30 4.47 -20.70
C GLY A 122 -13.85 4.94 -20.77
N GLY A 123 -13.55 6.11 -20.18
CA GLY A 123 -12.19 6.66 -20.21
C GLY A 123 -11.16 5.79 -19.48
N LEU A 124 -11.58 5.08 -18.42
CA LEU A 124 -10.69 4.22 -17.66
C LEU A 124 -10.31 2.96 -18.42
N GLU A 125 -11.23 2.43 -19.23
CA GLU A 125 -10.97 1.32 -20.15
C GLU A 125 -9.93 1.73 -21.21
N ARG A 126 -10.06 2.95 -21.77
CA ARG A 126 -9.04 3.48 -22.69
C ARG A 126 -7.68 3.65 -22.04
N ILE A 127 -7.62 4.08 -20.77
CA ILE A 127 -6.33 4.16 -20.04
C ILE A 127 -5.71 2.78 -19.90
N ARG A 128 -6.50 1.78 -19.51
CA ARG A 128 -6.02 0.39 -19.41
C ARG A 128 -5.41 -0.08 -20.72
N ASP A 129 -6.10 0.17 -21.83
CA ASP A 129 -5.73 -0.41 -23.13
C ASP A 129 -4.65 0.40 -23.87
N LYS A 130 -4.73 1.75 -23.82
CA LYS A 130 -3.80 2.65 -24.54
C LYS A 130 -2.61 3.12 -23.71
N LYS A 131 -2.71 3.12 -22.38
CA LYS A 131 -1.69 3.66 -21.47
C LYS A 131 -1.29 2.62 -20.42
N PRO A 132 -0.67 1.50 -20.85
CA PRO A 132 -0.34 0.38 -19.96
C PRO A 132 0.59 0.78 -18.81
N ASN A 133 1.45 1.79 -19.00
CA ASN A 133 2.33 2.29 -17.94
C ASN A 133 1.55 2.98 -16.81
N VAL A 134 0.52 3.77 -17.17
CA VAL A 134 -0.38 4.40 -16.18
C VAL A 134 -1.17 3.33 -15.47
N TRP A 135 -1.67 2.33 -16.20
CA TRP A 135 -2.40 1.21 -15.63
C TRP A 135 -1.55 0.37 -14.66
N ALA A 136 -0.28 0.11 -15.01
CA ALA A 136 0.67 -0.58 -14.13
C ALA A 136 0.90 0.18 -12.80
N ALA A 137 1.00 1.51 -12.85
CA ALA A 137 1.08 2.36 -11.67
C ALA A 137 -0.18 2.26 -10.80
N VAL A 138 -1.38 2.26 -11.41
CA VAL A 138 -2.66 2.10 -10.70
C VAL A 138 -2.72 0.75 -9.97
N ILE A 139 -2.34 -0.35 -10.62
CA ILE A 139 -2.30 -1.69 -10.01
C ILE A 139 -1.31 -1.71 -8.84
N GLY A 140 -0.11 -1.16 -9.05
CA GLY A 140 0.94 -1.08 -8.04
C GLY A 140 0.55 -0.29 -6.80
N ILE A 141 -0.04 0.88 -6.99
CA ILE A 141 -0.55 1.73 -5.89
C ILE A 141 -1.69 1.01 -5.16
N THR A 142 -2.58 0.32 -5.88
CA THR A 142 -3.68 -0.45 -5.27
C THR A 142 -3.14 -1.57 -4.38
N ALA A 143 -2.12 -2.30 -4.84
CA ALA A 143 -1.47 -3.35 -4.05
C ALA A 143 -0.71 -2.79 -2.84
N GLY A 144 0.05 -1.71 -3.03
CA GLY A 144 0.76 -1.03 -1.94
C GLY A 144 -0.19 -0.47 -0.89
N SER A 145 -1.33 0.09 -1.31
CA SER A 145 -2.39 0.59 -0.41
C SER A 145 -3.05 -0.54 0.38
N SER A 146 -3.30 -1.68 -0.27
CA SER A 146 -3.83 -2.89 0.39
C SER A 146 -2.85 -3.42 1.43
N ALA A 147 -1.56 -3.45 1.10
CA ALA A 147 -0.51 -3.82 2.05
C ALA A 147 -0.38 -2.81 3.20
N ALA A 148 -0.47 -1.50 2.92
CA ALA A 148 -0.46 -0.47 3.95
C ALA A 148 -1.64 -0.62 4.92
N LEU A 149 -2.83 -0.98 4.42
CA LEU A 149 -4.00 -1.22 5.26
C LEU A 149 -3.79 -2.36 6.26
N LEU A 150 -3.11 -3.42 5.83
CA LEU A 150 -2.88 -4.63 6.63
C LEU A 150 -1.69 -4.50 7.58
N LEU A 151 -0.60 -3.88 7.11
CA LEU A 151 0.71 -3.93 7.76
C LEU A 151 1.03 -2.65 8.55
N ASN A 152 0.45 -1.50 8.19
CA ASN A 152 0.80 -0.22 8.79
C ASN A 152 0.02 0.03 10.10
N ASP A 153 0.66 0.72 11.06
CA ASP A 153 0.02 1.10 12.32
C ASP A 153 -1.13 2.09 12.14
N SER A 154 -1.04 2.98 11.17
CA SER A 154 -2.11 3.92 10.79
C SER A 154 -2.97 3.43 9.62
N GLY A 155 -2.89 2.13 9.29
CA GLY A 155 -3.45 1.41 8.14
C GLY A 155 -4.39 2.18 7.21
N VAL A 156 -5.57 2.57 7.70
CA VAL A 156 -6.60 3.27 6.92
C VAL A 156 -6.09 4.58 6.31
N ILE A 157 -5.39 5.42 7.09
CA ILE A 157 -4.88 6.71 6.61
C ILE A 157 -3.80 6.48 5.56
N ALA A 158 -2.82 5.62 5.85
CA ALA A 158 -1.71 5.32 4.93
C ALA A 158 -2.19 4.69 3.62
N ALA A 159 -3.17 3.79 3.68
CA ALA A 159 -3.78 3.18 2.50
C ALA A 159 -4.57 4.20 1.68
N SER A 160 -5.34 5.06 2.33
CA SER A 160 -6.16 6.05 1.64
C SER A 160 -5.34 7.15 0.98
N THR A 161 -4.28 7.64 1.64
CA THR A 161 -3.35 8.62 1.04
C THR A 161 -2.58 8.01 -0.12
N SER A 162 -2.21 6.73 -0.02
CA SER A 162 -1.61 6.01 -1.14
C SER A 162 -2.60 5.89 -2.31
N MET A 163 -3.84 5.50 -2.05
CA MET A 163 -4.90 5.38 -3.08
C MET A 163 -5.25 6.72 -3.75
N LEU A 164 -5.13 7.84 -3.03
CA LEU A 164 -5.29 9.18 -3.60
C LEU A 164 -4.33 9.41 -4.78
N TYR A 165 -3.09 8.91 -4.70
CA TYR A 165 -2.16 8.99 -5.83
C TYR A 165 -2.67 8.20 -7.05
N ALA A 166 -3.28 7.02 -6.86
CA ALA A 166 -3.87 6.27 -7.97
C ALA A 166 -4.96 7.08 -8.68
N VAL A 167 -5.81 7.77 -7.91
CA VAL A 167 -6.84 8.66 -8.46
C VAL A 167 -6.20 9.79 -9.26
N VAL A 168 -5.17 10.44 -8.74
CA VAL A 168 -4.44 11.52 -9.45
C VAL A 168 -3.82 11.02 -10.75
N PHE A 169 -3.18 9.84 -10.74
CA PHE A 169 -2.60 9.24 -11.95
C PHE A 169 -3.66 8.94 -13.02
N VAL A 170 -4.82 8.42 -12.62
CA VAL A 170 -5.95 8.18 -13.53
C VAL A 170 -6.48 9.48 -14.10
N LEU A 171 -6.71 10.50 -13.28
CA LEU A 171 -7.19 11.80 -13.73
C LEU A 171 -6.22 12.43 -14.73
N PHE A 172 -4.91 12.39 -14.45
CA PHE A 172 -3.90 12.84 -15.38
C PHE A 172 -3.97 12.07 -16.71
N GLY A 173 -4.05 10.73 -16.65
CA GLY A 173 -4.21 9.89 -17.84
C GLY A 173 -5.43 10.26 -18.69
N LEU A 174 -6.57 10.56 -18.05
CA LEU A 174 -7.81 10.96 -18.71
C LEU A 174 -7.69 12.33 -19.37
N ILE A 175 -7.05 13.29 -18.72
CA ILE A 175 -6.83 14.63 -19.28
C ILE A 175 -5.96 14.54 -20.54
N VAL A 176 -4.89 13.75 -20.50
CA VAL A 176 -4.00 13.57 -21.65
C VAL A 176 -4.73 12.85 -22.78
N ASP A 177 -5.49 11.78 -22.51
CA ASP A 177 -6.32 11.08 -23.52
C ASP A 177 -7.32 12.05 -24.20
N LYS A 178 -7.98 12.91 -23.42
CA LYS A 178 -8.92 13.90 -23.96
C LYS A 178 -8.23 14.92 -24.87
N LYS A 179 -7.03 15.39 -24.51
CA LYS A 179 -6.24 16.31 -25.35
C LYS A 179 -5.83 15.67 -26.68
N GLU A 180 -5.41 14.42 -26.67
CA GLU A 180 -5.04 13.67 -27.88
C GLU A 180 -6.24 13.55 -28.85
N ILE A 181 -7.44 13.22 -28.34
CA ILE A 181 -8.68 13.11 -29.13
C ILE A 181 -9.07 14.46 -29.77
N MET A 182 -8.91 15.56 -29.04
CA MET A 182 -9.27 16.88 -29.54
C MET A 182 -8.30 17.36 -30.63
N SER A 183 -7.00 17.07 -30.47
CA SER A 183 -5.97 17.38 -31.47
C SER A 183 -6.17 16.58 -32.76
N SER A 184 -6.58 15.32 -32.69
CA SER A 184 -6.83 14.50 -33.88
C SER A 184 -8.04 14.98 -34.69
N LYS A 185 -9.10 15.47 -34.01
CA LYS A 185 -10.29 16.04 -34.68
C LYS A 185 -10.04 17.37 -35.38
N ILE A 186 -9.06 18.15 -34.92
CA ILE A 186 -8.70 19.43 -35.57
C ILE A 186 -7.88 19.18 -36.85
N LYS A 187 -7.19 18.04 -36.93
CA LYS A 187 -6.36 17.66 -38.09
C LYS A 187 -7.10 16.87 -39.18
N SER A 188 -8.34 16.44 -38.93
CA SER A 188 -9.20 15.73 -39.91
C SER A 188 -10.21 16.69 -40.53
#